data_AF-A0A3L7Q4K7-F1
#
_entry.id   AF-A0A3L7Q4K7-F1
#
_cell.length_a   1.000
_cell.length_b   1.000
_cell.length_c   1.000
_cell.angle_alpha   90.00
_cell.angle_beta   90.00
_cell.angle_gamma   90.00
#
_symmetry.space_group_name_H-M   'P 1'
#
loop_
_entity.id
_entity.type
_entity.pdbx_description
1 polymer ?
#
loop_
_entity_poly.entity_id
_entity_poly.type
_entity_poly.pdbx_seq_one_letter_code
_entity_poly.pdbx_strand_id
1 'polypeptide(L)'
;MVSSSVPNRISDSLGSSPESDPVSSGENWQLAEGQSMGLPLEDRGTLEGRLPPCPIPWHHPLDFLVWLAQFLFGLGSLVFLLSVVAAIPGANLYTLGYLLEAEGRVARTGRLRDAFPLIRVAPRVGSIALGMYLWTLLLRLLAQSAAHAHVIDPGGPADRRMRVISVVAWGLVTGHLCFALARGGGLWTFIRPIKNIRWLWNRWRQGDYLETASQQVRWFLEELRIRHHVSLGARGFALAFLWLVIPSVLYVSAREPQGGAAIFTVLIGFLLAIVFAWVPFLQARLAAENRFSAGFEWRTVKEASRHAPFAWLMATILVYVLALPLYLFKSFQLPSDAQWPITLIFILSIFPARIATGWVYHRSMHRQSLGLRSWFVTRLFVRVGLIFPLLGIYTFILYFTQFISTDGKAELIKHHAFLLPWSL
;
A
#
# COMPACT_ATOMS: atom_id res chain seq x y z
N MET A 1 -9.44 -66.70 -7.75
CA MET A 1 -9.57 -67.44 -9.03
C MET A 1 -10.87 -66.98 -9.66
N VAL A 2 -10.81 -66.07 -10.65
CA VAL A 2 -11.17 -66.30 -12.08
C VAL A 2 -12.64 -66.76 -12.19
N SER A 3 -13.59 -66.01 -12.78
CA SER A 3 -13.71 -65.61 -14.19
C SER A 3 -14.98 -64.73 -14.32
N SER A 4 -14.96 -63.54 -14.93
CA SER A 4 -15.43 -63.25 -16.32
C SER A 4 -16.82 -63.82 -16.68
N SER A 5 -17.76 -63.05 -17.24
CA SER A 5 -17.67 -62.49 -18.59
C SER A 5 -18.95 -61.73 -18.97
N VAL A 6 -18.77 -60.65 -19.73
CA VAL A 6 -19.79 -60.03 -20.62
C VAL A 6 -19.46 -60.50 -22.04
N PRO A 7 -20.46 -60.67 -22.94
CA PRO A 7 -20.32 -60.05 -24.26
C PRO A 7 -21.63 -59.51 -24.89
N ASN A 8 -21.59 -58.21 -25.20
CA ASN A 8 -21.86 -57.50 -26.46
C ASN A 8 -22.52 -58.21 -27.69
N ARG A 9 -23.50 -57.53 -28.33
CA ARG A 9 -23.80 -57.38 -29.79
C ARG A 9 -24.96 -56.37 -29.92
N ILE A 10 -24.83 -55.14 -30.47
CA ILE A 10 -24.46 -54.61 -31.80
C ILE A 10 -25.51 -54.84 -32.91
N SER A 11 -25.82 -53.72 -33.60
CA SER A 11 -26.35 -53.48 -34.97
C SER A 11 -27.78 -52.95 -35.00
N ASP A 12 -28.22 -51.91 -35.71
CA ASP A 12 -27.71 -50.85 -36.62
C ASP A 12 -28.84 -49.77 -36.61
N SER A 13 -28.76 -48.50 -37.03
CA SER A 13 -28.34 -47.94 -38.31
C SER A 13 -28.55 -46.40 -38.32
N LEU A 14 -27.56 -45.65 -38.83
CA LEU A 14 -27.64 -44.53 -39.81
C LEU A 14 -28.83 -43.53 -39.69
N GLY A 15 -28.71 -42.19 -39.58
CA GLY A 15 -27.69 -41.25 -40.05
C GLY A 15 -28.25 -40.37 -41.18
N SER A 16 -28.60 -39.10 -40.90
CA SER A 16 -28.59 -37.98 -41.88
C SER A 16 -29.00 -36.61 -41.27
N SER A 17 -28.06 -35.66 -41.28
CA SER A 17 -28.28 -34.19 -41.44
C SER A 17 -27.71 -33.82 -42.83
N PRO A 18 -27.85 -32.60 -43.42
CA PRO A 18 -28.23 -31.27 -42.89
C PRO A 18 -29.12 -30.42 -43.86
N GLU A 19 -29.10 -29.08 -43.75
CA GLU A 19 -29.78 -28.00 -44.55
C GLU A 19 -31.12 -27.50 -43.96
N SER A 20 -31.48 -26.21 -43.92
CA SER A 20 -30.89 -24.92 -44.34
C SER A 20 -31.84 -23.79 -43.86
N ASP A 21 -31.31 -22.64 -43.42
CA ASP A 21 -32.11 -21.41 -43.19
C ASP A 21 -32.72 -20.85 -44.50
N PRO A 22 -33.84 -20.11 -44.40
CA PRO A 22 -33.81 -18.78 -45.02
C PRO A 22 -34.48 -17.66 -44.19
N VAL A 23 -33.94 -16.46 -44.44
CA VAL A 23 -34.34 -15.14 -43.97
C VAL A 23 -35.57 -14.60 -44.73
N SER A 24 -36.53 -13.98 -44.02
CA SER A 24 -37.46 -12.96 -44.56
C SER A 24 -37.93 -12.04 -43.42
N SER A 25 -37.37 -10.84 -43.25
CA SER A 25 -37.88 -9.56 -43.77
C SER A 25 -39.29 -9.19 -43.30
N GLY A 26 -39.37 -8.44 -42.19
CA GLY A 26 -40.56 -7.73 -41.74
C GLY A 26 -40.13 -6.48 -40.98
N GLU A 27 -40.02 -5.37 -41.71
CA GLU A 27 -39.76 -4.03 -41.20
C GLU A 27 -40.85 -3.61 -40.22
N ASN A 28 -40.46 -3.22 -39.00
CA ASN A 28 -41.35 -2.54 -38.06
C ASN A 28 -40.57 -1.42 -37.37
N TRP A 29 -40.39 -0.30 -38.08
CA TRP A 29 -39.82 0.93 -37.54
C TRP A 29 -40.88 1.67 -36.72
N GLN A 30 -41.20 1.15 -35.53
CA GLN A 30 -41.91 1.94 -34.51
C GLN A 30 -40.89 2.75 -33.71
N LEU A 31 -40.96 4.06 -33.90
CA LEU A 31 -40.19 5.11 -33.26
C LEU A 31 -40.32 5.04 -31.73
N ALA A 32 -39.28 4.54 -31.06
CA ALA A 32 -39.10 4.71 -29.61
C ALA A 32 -38.44 6.08 -29.35
N GLU A 33 -39.26 7.12 -29.31
CA GLU A 33 -38.88 8.40 -28.70
C GLU A 33 -38.60 8.18 -27.20
N GLY A 34 -37.47 8.71 -26.72
CA GLY A 34 -37.29 8.97 -25.29
C GLY A 34 -36.50 7.95 -24.46
N GLN A 35 -35.38 7.42 -24.96
CA GLN A 35 -34.36 6.82 -24.09
C GLN A 35 -33.28 7.86 -23.74
N SER A 36 -33.53 8.62 -22.67
CA SER A 36 -32.47 9.32 -21.96
C SER A 36 -31.41 8.29 -21.55
N MET A 37 -30.17 8.51 -22.02
CA MET A 37 -28.97 7.72 -21.73
C MET A 37 -28.62 7.80 -20.23
N GLY A 38 -29.44 7.17 -19.40
CA GLY A 38 -29.17 6.89 -18.00
C GLY A 38 -28.28 5.67 -17.94
N LEU A 39 -26.98 5.89 -17.76
CA LEU A 39 -26.04 4.81 -17.45
C LEU A 39 -26.56 4.05 -16.20
N PRO A 40 -26.75 2.72 -16.27
CA PRO A 40 -27.27 1.94 -15.16
C PRO A 40 -26.37 2.07 -13.93
N LEU A 41 -26.97 2.41 -12.79
CA LEU A 41 -26.33 2.44 -11.47
C LEU A 41 -26.15 1.03 -10.89
N GLU A 42 -25.78 0.05 -11.72
CA GLU A 42 -25.93 -1.38 -11.40
C GLU A 42 -24.63 -2.18 -11.54
N ASP A 43 -23.49 -1.57 -11.20
CA ASP A 43 -22.21 -2.27 -10.99
C ASP A 43 -21.36 -1.61 -9.88
N ARG A 44 -22.00 -1.22 -8.76
CA ARG A 44 -21.31 -0.59 -7.62
C ARG A 44 -21.13 -1.49 -6.39
N GLY A 45 -21.55 -2.75 -6.47
CA GLY A 45 -21.65 -3.64 -5.29
C GLY A 45 -20.77 -4.90 -5.25
N THR A 46 -20.10 -5.30 -6.33
CA THR A 46 -19.54 -6.69 -6.42
C THR A 46 -18.04 -6.79 -6.74
N LEU A 47 -17.29 -5.68 -6.73
CA LEU A 47 -15.85 -5.68 -6.98
C LEU A 47 -15.07 -5.12 -5.78
N GLU A 48 -14.92 -5.95 -4.75
CA GLU A 48 -14.01 -5.74 -3.62
C GLU A 48 -12.62 -5.29 -4.11
N GLY A 49 -12.22 -4.04 -3.86
CA GLY A 49 -10.81 -3.59 -3.87
C GLY A 49 -9.97 -3.79 -5.15
N ARG A 50 -10.56 -4.17 -6.30
CA ARG A 50 -9.79 -4.43 -7.53
C ARG A 50 -9.45 -3.14 -8.27
N LEU A 51 -8.18 -3.03 -8.69
CA LEU A 51 -7.74 -2.07 -9.70
C LEU A 51 -8.53 -2.27 -11.01
N PRO A 52 -8.92 -1.19 -11.71
CA PRO A 52 -9.52 -1.33 -13.04
C PRO A 52 -8.54 -2.04 -13.99
N PRO A 53 -9.02 -2.89 -14.91
CA PRO A 53 -8.17 -3.62 -15.84
C PRO A 53 -7.28 -2.65 -16.64
N CYS A 54 -6.01 -2.98 -16.79
CA CYS A 54 -5.06 -2.19 -17.57
C CYS A 54 -5.48 -2.21 -19.05
N PRO A 55 -5.76 -1.05 -19.68
CA PRO A 55 -6.01 -1.00 -21.12
C PRO A 55 -4.73 -1.36 -21.89
N ILE A 56 -4.88 -2.00 -23.05
CA ILE A 56 -3.75 -2.47 -23.85
C ILE A 56 -3.04 -1.24 -24.44
N PRO A 57 -1.75 -0.99 -24.11
CA PRO A 57 -1.08 0.28 -24.44
C PRO A 57 -0.98 0.55 -25.96
N TRP A 58 -0.96 -0.52 -26.76
CA TRP A 58 -0.83 -0.45 -28.22
C TRP A 58 -2.13 -0.11 -28.95
N HIS A 59 -3.30 -0.39 -28.36
CA HIS A 59 -4.59 -0.15 -29.01
C HIS A 59 -5.20 1.19 -28.59
N HIS A 60 -4.99 1.58 -27.33
CA HIS A 60 -5.55 2.80 -26.75
C HIS A 60 -4.49 3.55 -25.94
N PRO A 61 -3.53 4.25 -26.59
CA PRO A 61 -2.43 4.90 -25.89
C PRO A 61 -2.90 6.04 -24.97
N LEU A 62 -3.95 6.78 -25.38
CA LEU A 62 -4.52 7.84 -24.56
C LEU A 62 -5.26 7.29 -23.32
N ASP A 63 -6.06 6.24 -23.49
CA ASP A 63 -6.77 5.61 -22.36
C ASP A 63 -5.77 4.97 -21.39
N PHE A 64 -4.67 4.41 -21.91
CA PHE A 64 -3.56 3.93 -21.10
C PHE A 64 -2.86 5.04 -20.33
N LEU A 65 -2.57 6.19 -20.95
CA LEU A 65 -1.98 7.34 -20.25
C LEU A 65 -2.91 7.88 -19.17
N VAL A 66 -4.22 7.97 -19.44
CA VAL A 66 -5.22 8.41 -18.45
C VAL A 66 -5.32 7.40 -17.30
N TRP A 67 -5.37 6.11 -17.60
CA TRP A 67 -5.36 5.04 -16.60
C TRP A 67 -4.09 5.08 -15.76
N LEU A 68 -2.93 5.25 -16.39
CA LEU A 68 -1.62 5.32 -15.72
C LEU A 68 -1.55 6.55 -14.81
N ALA A 69 -2.01 7.71 -15.29
CA ALA A 69 -2.05 8.93 -14.49
C ALA A 69 -2.98 8.77 -13.26
N GLN A 70 -4.16 8.17 -13.45
CA GLN A 70 -5.08 7.89 -12.34
C GLN A 70 -4.51 6.88 -11.34
N PHE A 71 -3.83 5.84 -11.84
CA PHE A 71 -3.18 4.84 -11.01
C PHE A 71 -2.02 5.44 -10.21
N LEU A 72 -1.12 6.18 -10.86
CA LEU A 72 0.01 6.85 -10.21
C LEU A 72 -0.47 7.91 -9.21
N PHE A 73 -1.52 8.67 -9.54
CA PHE A 73 -2.12 9.61 -8.61
C PHE A 73 -2.74 8.90 -7.39
N GLY A 74 -3.46 7.80 -7.61
CA GLY A 74 -4.03 6.98 -6.54
C GLY A 74 -2.96 6.36 -5.65
N LEU A 75 -1.89 5.82 -6.25
CA LEU A 75 -0.76 5.25 -5.54
C LEU A 75 0.02 6.31 -4.76
N GLY A 76 0.34 7.45 -5.38
CA GLY A 76 1.02 8.56 -4.74
C GLY A 76 0.21 9.12 -3.56
N SER A 77 -1.11 9.28 -3.75
CA SER A 77 -2.00 9.69 -2.67
C SER A 77 -2.08 8.66 -1.55
N LEU A 78 -2.08 7.37 -1.87
CA LEU A 78 -2.08 6.30 -0.87
C LEU A 78 -0.79 6.33 -0.05
N VAL A 79 0.36 6.41 -0.71
CA VAL A 79 1.69 6.51 -0.07
C VAL A 79 1.76 7.75 0.81
N PHE A 80 1.30 8.90 0.32
CA PHE A 80 1.26 10.13 1.09
C PHE A 80 0.36 10.02 2.33
N LEU A 81 -0.86 9.49 2.18
CA LEU A 81 -1.79 9.28 3.30
C LEU A 81 -1.19 8.34 4.34
N LEU A 82 -0.64 7.20 3.92
CA LEU A 82 0.01 6.26 4.83
C LEU A 82 1.23 6.87 5.52
N SER A 83 1.98 7.71 4.82
CA SER A 83 3.14 8.42 5.38
C SER A 83 2.71 9.38 6.49
N VAL A 84 1.68 10.20 6.24
CA VAL A 84 1.13 11.12 7.25
C VAL A 84 0.60 10.35 8.45
N VAL A 85 -0.14 9.26 8.23
CA VAL A 85 -0.64 8.40 9.31
C VAL A 85 0.51 7.73 10.06
N ALA A 86 1.57 7.31 9.37
CA ALA A 86 2.73 6.70 10.01
C ALA A 86 3.50 7.69 10.90
N ALA A 87 3.55 8.97 10.54
CA ALA A 87 4.22 10.01 11.31
C ALA A 87 3.54 10.30 12.67
N ILE A 88 2.26 9.93 12.84
CA ILE A 88 1.54 10.10 14.10
C ILE A 88 1.85 8.92 15.04
N PRO A 89 2.36 9.17 16.26
CA PRO A 89 2.60 8.12 17.24
C PRO A 89 1.36 7.25 17.49
N GLY A 90 1.55 5.93 17.50
CA GLY A 90 0.47 4.94 17.66
C GLY A 90 -0.33 4.64 16.39
N ALA A 91 -0.51 5.62 15.49
CA ALA A 91 -1.18 5.41 14.22
C ALA A 91 -0.31 4.65 13.20
N ASN A 92 1.01 4.61 13.42
CA ASN A 92 1.94 3.71 12.74
C ASN A 92 1.53 2.22 12.79
N LEU A 93 0.84 1.75 13.84
CA LEU A 93 0.28 0.39 13.89
C LEU A 93 -0.80 0.16 12.83
N TYR A 94 -1.61 1.18 12.55
CA TYR A 94 -2.57 1.13 11.45
C TYR A 94 -1.83 0.99 10.12
N THR A 95 -0.79 1.79 9.89
CA THR A 95 0.01 1.72 8.65
C THR A 95 0.68 0.36 8.48
N LEU A 96 1.32 -0.17 9.53
CA LEU A 96 1.88 -1.52 9.52
C LEU A 96 0.80 -2.56 9.22
N GLY A 97 -0.36 -2.43 9.87
CA GLY A 97 -1.52 -3.29 9.63
C GLY A 97 -2.03 -3.26 8.19
N TYR A 98 -2.05 -2.08 7.56
CA TYR A 98 -2.38 -1.92 6.16
C TYR A 98 -1.37 -2.64 5.25
N LEU A 99 -0.08 -2.44 5.50
CA LEU A 99 1.00 -3.11 4.74
C LEU A 99 0.90 -4.64 4.87
N LEU A 100 0.59 -5.14 6.07
CA LEU A 100 0.37 -6.56 6.32
C LEU A 100 -0.90 -7.07 5.64
N GLU A 101 -2.01 -6.34 5.68
CA GLU A 101 -3.24 -6.75 5.00
C GLU A 101 -3.02 -6.85 3.48
N ALA A 102 -2.30 -5.89 2.89
CA ALA A 102 -1.87 -5.94 1.50
C ALA A 102 -1.01 -7.18 1.19
N GLU A 103 0.02 -7.43 2.02
CA GLU A 103 0.86 -8.63 1.95
C GLU A 103 0.02 -9.92 2.04
N GLY A 104 -0.91 -9.99 3.00
CA GLY A 104 -1.80 -11.12 3.24
C GLY A 104 -2.78 -11.39 2.09
N ARG A 105 -3.31 -10.34 1.45
CA ARG A 105 -4.17 -10.48 0.26
C ARG A 105 -3.41 -11.07 -0.92
N VAL A 106 -2.20 -10.59 -1.16
CA VAL A 106 -1.35 -11.13 -2.22
C VAL A 106 -0.92 -12.55 -1.89
N ALA A 107 -0.64 -12.84 -0.61
CA ALA A 107 -0.33 -14.19 -0.13
C ALA A 107 -1.49 -15.19 -0.28
N ARG A 108 -2.75 -14.74 -0.16
CA ARG A 108 -3.94 -15.59 -0.37
C ARG A 108 -4.32 -15.76 -1.84
N THR A 109 -4.19 -14.70 -2.65
CA THR A 109 -4.73 -14.68 -4.02
C THR A 109 -3.68 -14.93 -5.11
N GLY A 110 -2.40 -14.66 -4.81
CA GLY A 110 -1.30 -14.65 -5.79
C GLY A 110 -1.35 -13.49 -6.77
N ARG A 111 -2.32 -12.56 -6.65
CA ARG A 111 -2.58 -11.49 -7.62
C ARG A 111 -2.06 -10.16 -7.08
N LEU A 112 -1.11 -9.55 -7.80
CA LEU A 112 -0.55 -8.24 -7.43
C LEU A 112 -1.60 -7.10 -7.48
N ARG A 113 -2.64 -7.25 -8.31
CA ARG A 113 -3.74 -6.27 -8.40
C ARG A 113 -4.60 -6.17 -7.13
N ASP A 114 -4.57 -7.19 -6.28
CA ASP A 114 -5.36 -7.24 -5.04
C ASP A 114 -4.57 -6.67 -3.84
N ALA A 115 -3.37 -6.13 -4.09
CA ALA A 115 -2.46 -5.58 -3.08
C ALA A 115 -2.86 -4.20 -2.52
N PHE A 116 -3.87 -3.53 -3.11
CA PHE A 116 -4.19 -2.14 -2.77
C PHE A 116 -5.62 -1.99 -2.22
N PRO A 117 -5.88 -2.38 -0.95
CA PRO A 117 -7.22 -2.29 -0.37
C PRO A 117 -7.85 -0.90 -0.47
N LEU A 118 -7.07 0.17 -0.20
CA LEU A 118 -7.57 1.55 -0.12
C LEU A 118 -7.50 2.34 -1.44
N ILE A 119 -7.16 1.70 -2.57
CA ILE A 119 -6.87 2.44 -3.82
C ILE A 119 -8.09 3.23 -4.37
N ARG A 120 -9.32 2.87 -3.97
CA ARG A 120 -10.53 3.60 -4.36
C ARG A 120 -10.78 4.85 -3.51
N VAL A 121 -10.30 4.85 -2.27
CA VAL A 121 -10.50 5.93 -1.29
C VAL A 121 -9.34 6.93 -1.34
N ALA A 122 -8.11 6.44 -1.43
CA ALA A 122 -6.90 7.25 -1.41
C ALA A 122 -6.93 8.41 -2.42
N PRO A 123 -7.19 8.22 -3.73
CA PRO A 123 -7.23 9.33 -4.68
C PRO A 123 -8.21 10.45 -4.31
N ARG A 124 -9.34 10.14 -3.65
CA ARG A 124 -10.30 11.16 -3.20
C ARG A 124 -9.73 12.01 -2.07
N VAL A 125 -9.08 11.38 -1.10
CA VAL A 125 -8.41 12.08 0.00
C VAL A 125 -7.25 12.91 -0.55
N GLY A 126 -6.47 12.36 -1.49
CA GLY A 126 -5.40 13.08 -2.18
C GLY A 126 -5.90 14.27 -2.97
N SER A 127 -7.02 14.16 -3.68
CA SER A 127 -7.59 15.29 -4.41
C SER A 127 -8.12 16.37 -3.48
N ILE A 128 -8.66 16.01 -2.31
CA ILE A 128 -9.03 16.98 -1.26
C ILE A 128 -7.80 17.72 -0.76
N ALA A 129 -6.76 16.99 -0.36
CA ALA A 129 -5.53 17.57 0.16
C ALA A 129 -4.83 18.47 -0.88
N LEU A 130 -4.71 18.00 -2.12
CA LEU A 130 -4.11 18.75 -3.23
C LEU A 130 -4.94 19.99 -3.59
N GLY A 131 -6.27 19.85 -3.65
CA GLY A 131 -7.18 20.96 -3.91
C GLY A 131 -7.09 22.03 -2.84
N MET A 132 -7.11 21.64 -1.57
CA MET A 132 -6.92 22.53 -0.43
C MET A 132 -5.55 23.21 -0.47
N TYR A 133 -4.48 22.46 -0.73
CA TYR A 133 -3.12 22.99 -0.86
C TYR A 133 -2.99 24.02 -1.99
N LEU A 134 -3.55 23.74 -3.18
CA LEU A 134 -3.45 24.65 -4.32
C LEU A 134 -4.17 25.98 -4.06
N TRP A 135 -5.35 25.92 -3.46
CA TRP A 135 -6.12 27.12 -3.11
C TRP A 135 -5.51 27.90 -1.94
N THR A 136 -4.93 27.22 -0.94
CA THR A 136 -4.19 27.89 0.14
C THR A 136 -2.86 28.46 -0.35
N LEU A 137 -2.20 27.82 -1.31
CA LEU A 137 -1.01 28.37 -1.99
C LEU A 137 -1.35 29.68 -2.69
N LEU A 138 -2.46 29.73 -3.42
CA LEU A 138 -2.91 30.95 -4.08
C LEU A 138 -3.19 32.07 -3.08
N LEU A 139 -3.86 31.77 -1.97
CA LEU A 139 -4.06 32.73 -0.87
C LEU A 139 -2.73 33.16 -0.24
N ARG A 140 -1.76 32.25 -0.10
CA ARG A 140 -0.44 32.54 0.47
C ARG A 140 0.34 33.52 -0.41
N LEU A 141 0.32 33.34 -1.72
CA LEU A 141 0.95 34.26 -2.67
C LEU A 141 0.31 35.66 -2.59
N LEU A 142 -1.01 35.71 -2.48
CA LEU A 142 -1.74 36.97 -2.33
C LEU A 142 -1.41 37.65 -1.00
N ALA A 143 -1.39 36.90 0.11
CA ALA A 143 -1.02 37.40 1.42
C ALA A 143 0.43 37.89 1.47
N GLN A 144 1.36 37.21 0.80
CA GLN A 144 2.74 37.68 0.64
C GLN A 144 2.80 39.00 -0.12
N SER A 145 2.05 39.13 -1.21
CA SER A 145 1.97 40.40 -1.96
C SER A 145 1.41 41.55 -1.11
N ALA A 146 0.44 41.27 -0.23
CA ALA A 146 -0.09 42.24 0.74
C ALA A 146 0.95 42.65 1.78
N ALA A 147 1.71 41.68 2.30
CA ALA A 147 2.80 41.94 3.24
C ALA A 147 3.90 42.81 2.61
N HIS A 148 4.26 42.54 1.35
CA HIS A 148 5.22 43.38 0.62
C HIS A 148 4.72 44.82 0.43
N ALA A 149 3.45 45.01 0.07
CA ALA A 149 2.87 46.35 -0.07
C ALA A 149 2.90 47.14 1.25
N HIS A 150 2.65 46.47 2.37
CA HIS A 150 2.68 47.09 3.70
C HIS A 150 4.09 47.53 4.14
N VAL A 151 5.12 46.77 3.76
CA VAL A 151 6.53 47.11 4.09
C VAL A 151 7.02 48.30 3.26
N ILE A 152 6.58 48.44 2.01
CA ILE A 152 7.04 49.49 1.10
C ILE A 152 6.38 50.85 1.40
N ASP A 153 5.05 50.87 1.51
CA ASP A 153 4.26 52.10 1.72
C ASP A 153 3.11 51.83 2.70
N PRO A 154 3.42 51.82 4.01
CA PRO A 154 2.44 51.48 5.04
C PRO A 154 1.29 52.49 5.06
N GLY A 155 0.06 52.01 4.91
CA GLY A 155 -1.14 52.84 4.90
C GLY A 155 -1.45 53.51 3.55
N GLY A 156 -0.58 53.35 2.56
CA GLY A 156 -0.75 53.83 1.19
C GLY A 156 -1.92 53.17 0.44
N PRO A 157 -2.29 53.70 -0.75
CA PRO A 157 -3.40 53.16 -1.54
C PRO A 157 -3.18 51.71 -1.99
N ALA A 158 -1.93 51.30 -2.22
CA ALA A 158 -1.59 49.93 -2.61
C ALA A 158 -1.76 48.93 -1.44
N ASP A 159 -1.30 49.27 -0.24
CA ASP A 159 -1.48 48.47 0.99
C ASP A 159 -2.97 48.25 1.28
N ARG A 160 -3.78 49.33 1.27
CA ARG A 160 -5.23 49.23 1.50
C ARG A 160 -5.92 48.34 0.47
N ARG A 161 -5.62 48.52 -0.82
CA ARG A 161 -6.20 47.69 -1.90
C ARG A 161 -5.84 46.23 -1.72
N MET A 162 -4.58 45.90 -1.49
CA MET A 162 -4.13 44.52 -1.38
C MET A 162 -4.70 43.83 -0.13
N ARG A 163 -4.87 44.57 0.97
CA ARG A 163 -5.51 44.09 2.19
C ARG A 163 -6.99 43.73 1.95
N VAL A 164 -7.74 44.61 1.27
CA VAL A 164 -9.15 44.34 0.90
C VAL A 164 -9.24 43.14 -0.03
N ILE A 165 -8.41 43.09 -1.09
CA ILE A 165 -8.38 41.96 -2.04
C ILE A 165 -8.07 40.65 -1.30
N SER A 166 -7.12 40.64 -0.38
CA SER A 166 -6.76 39.45 0.41
C SER A 166 -7.90 38.95 1.29
N VAL A 167 -8.62 39.85 1.98
CA VAL A 167 -9.78 39.49 2.83
C VAL A 167 -10.93 38.93 1.99
N VAL A 168 -11.25 39.58 0.87
CA VAL A 168 -12.30 39.12 -0.04
C VAL A 168 -11.93 37.77 -0.66
N ALA A 169 -10.69 37.60 -1.11
CA ALA A 169 -10.19 36.34 -1.65
C ALA A 169 -10.25 35.22 -0.61
N TRP A 170 -9.88 35.49 0.65
CA TRP A 170 -9.98 34.52 1.74
C TRP A 170 -11.42 34.01 1.93
N GLY A 171 -12.40 34.91 1.95
CA GLY A 171 -13.82 34.54 2.07
C GLY A 171 -14.31 33.70 0.89
N LEU A 172 -13.97 34.11 -0.34
CA LEU A 172 -14.36 33.40 -1.56
C LEU A 172 -13.72 32.01 -1.66
N VAL A 173 -12.42 31.91 -1.36
CA VAL A 173 -11.69 30.64 -1.40
C VAL A 173 -12.19 29.70 -0.31
N THR A 174 -12.44 30.21 0.90
CA THR A 174 -13.02 29.40 1.99
C THR A 174 -14.39 28.86 1.60
N GLY A 175 -15.28 29.72 1.09
CA GLY A 175 -16.59 29.30 0.60
C GLY A 175 -16.50 28.23 -0.49
N HIS A 176 -15.65 28.46 -1.50
CA HIS A 176 -15.40 27.49 -2.57
C HIS A 176 -14.88 26.15 -2.04
N LEU A 177 -13.95 26.17 -1.09
CA LEU A 177 -13.39 24.96 -0.51
C LEU A 177 -14.45 24.17 0.27
N CYS A 178 -15.29 24.84 1.07
CA CYS A 178 -16.43 24.23 1.73
C CYS A 178 -17.40 23.60 0.71
N PHE A 179 -17.69 24.28 -0.41
CA PHE A 179 -18.56 23.73 -1.46
C PHE A 179 -17.94 22.53 -2.18
N ALA A 180 -16.62 22.54 -2.41
CA ALA A 180 -15.92 21.43 -3.04
C ALA A 180 -15.89 20.18 -2.13
N LEU A 181 -15.71 20.38 -0.83
CA LEU A 181 -15.78 19.31 0.17
C LEU A 181 -17.21 18.75 0.28
N ALA A 182 -18.22 19.60 0.31
CA ALA A 182 -19.63 19.19 0.39
C ALA A 182 -20.08 18.30 -0.79
N ARG A 183 -19.43 18.42 -1.96
CA ARG A 183 -19.71 17.62 -3.16
C ARG A 183 -18.95 16.29 -3.22
N GLY A 184 -18.07 16.00 -2.25
CA GLY A 184 -17.31 14.76 -2.17
C GLY A 184 -15.85 14.86 -2.66
N GLY A 185 -15.33 16.06 -2.93
CA GLY A 185 -13.88 16.29 -2.96
C GLY A 185 -13.09 15.75 -4.16
N GLY A 186 -13.71 15.43 -5.30
CA GLY A 186 -12.97 15.01 -6.49
C GLY A 186 -12.09 16.13 -7.07
N LEU A 187 -10.98 15.79 -7.75
CA LEU A 187 -10.01 16.77 -8.29
C LEU A 187 -10.65 17.88 -9.14
N TRP A 188 -11.52 17.47 -10.06
CA TRP A 188 -12.24 18.39 -10.95
C TRP A 188 -13.26 19.29 -10.25
N THR A 189 -13.62 18.96 -9.02
CA THR A 189 -14.53 19.76 -8.19
C THR A 189 -13.86 21.06 -7.74
N PHE A 190 -12.55 21.03 -7.47
CA PHE A 190 -11.79 22.20 -7.03
C PHE A 190 -11.56 23.22 -8.14
N ILE A 191 -11.72 22.84 -9.41
CA ILE A 191 -11.54 23.71 -10.58
C ILE A 191 -12.85 24.42 -10.98
N ARG A 192 -14.02 23.91 -10.56
CA ARG A 192 -15.32 24.34 -11.07
C ARG A 192 -16.23 24.94 -9.97
N PRO A 193 -15.96 26.18 -9.49
CA PRO A 193 -16.68 26.79 -8.38
C PRO A 193 -18.19 26.93 -8.60
N ILE A 194 -18.60 27.40 -9.79
CA ILE A 194 -20.00 27.68 -10.11
C ILE A 194 -20.85 26.40 -10.10
N LYS A 195 -20.30 25.28 -10.57
CA LYS A 195 -21.03 24.00 -10.60
C LYS A 195 -21.22 23.42 -9.19
N ASN A 196 -20.38 23.79 -8.22
CA ASN A 196 -20.50 23.31 -6.84
C ASN A 196 -21.62 24.02 -6.10
N ILE A 197 -21.69 25.35 -6.26
CA ILE A 197 -22.74 26.20 -5.68
C ILE A 197 -24.11 25.74 -6.17
N ARG A 198 -24.27 25.53 -7.49
CA ARG A 198 -25.54 25.09 -8.07
C ARG A 198 -25.97 23.71 -7.59
N TRP A 199 -25.02 22.79 -7.42
CA TRP A 199 -25.30 21.45 -6.90
C TRP A 199 -25.77 21.51 -5.44
N LEU A 200 -25.08 22.26 -4.60
CA LEU A 200 -25.44 22.39 -3.18
C LEU A 200 -26.79 23.09 -3.02
N TRP A 201 -27.04 24.14 -3.79
CA TRP A 201 -28.32 24.85 -3.79
C TRP A 201 -29.50 23.93 -4.14
N ASN A 202 -29.34 23.10 -5.16
CA ASN A 202 -30.36 22.12 -5.54
C ASN A 202 -30.57 21.06 -4.46
N ARG A 203 -29.50 20.63 -3.78
CA ARG A 203 -29.56 19.63 -2.71
C ARG A 203 -30.12 20.17 -1.40
N TRP A 204 -29.77 21.40 -1.03
CA TRP A 204 -30.36 22.10 0.10
C TRP A 204 -31.87 22.24 -0.05
N ARG A 205 -32.33 22.58 -1.27
CA ARG A 205 -33.77 22.62 -1.60
C ARG A 205 -34.47 21.26 -1.50
N GLN A 206 -33.72 20.16 -1.57
CA GLN A 206 -34.26 18.79 -1.50
C GLN A 206 -34.18 18.18 -0.07
N GLY A 207 -33.55 18.84 0.91
CA GLY A 207 -33.45 18.37 2.30
C GLY A 207 -32.48 17.20 2.55
N ASP A 208 -32.02 16.50 1.51
CA ASP A 208 -31.20 15.28 1.55
C ASP A 208 -29.68 15.52 1.78
N TYR A 209 -29.27 16.67 2.33
CA TYR A 209 -27.84 16.96 2.51
C TYR A 209 -27.21 16.15 3.65
N LEU A 210 -27.84 16.15 4.83
CA LEU A 210 -27.29 15.51 6.03
C LEU A 210 -27.27 13.98 5.91
N GLU A 211 -28.28 13.40 5.29
CA GLU A 211 -28.36 11.96 5.04
C GLU A 211 -27.22 11.52 4.10
N THR A 212 -27.09 12.18 2.94
CA THR A 212 -26.01 11.91 1.98
C THR A 212 -24.62 12.07 2.61
N ALA A 213 -24.38 13.16 3.37
CA ALA A 213 -23.09 13.40 4.01
C ALA A 213 -22.76 12.33 5.07
N SER A 214 -23.74 11.98 5.91
CA SER A 214 -23.58 10.94 6.93
C SER A 214 -23.29 9.56 6.31
N GLN A 215 -23.94 9.24 5.19
CA GLN A 215 -23.74 7.98 4.47
C GLN A 215 -22.34 7.90 3.87
N GLN A 216 -21.82 8.99 3.31
CA GLN A 216 -20.45 9.04 2.78
C GLN A 216 -19.39 8.88 3.88
N VAL A 217 -19.58 9.52 5.04
CA VAL A 217 -18.68 9.38 6.18
C VAL A 217 -18.70 7.95 6.73
N ARG A 218 -19.89 7.36 6.88
CA ARG A 218 -20.03 5.96 7.33
C ARG A 218 -19.38 4.98 6.36
N TRP A 219 -19.65 5.13 5.06
CA TRP A 219 -19.01 4.33 4.02
C TRP A 219 -17.47 4.44 4.06
N PHE A 220 -16.94 5.65 4.29
CA PHE A 220 -15.50 5.86 4.42
C PHE A 220 -14.92 5.16 5.66
N LEU A 221 -15.59 5.27 6.81
CA LEU A 221 -15.12 4.64 8.06
C LEU A 221 -15.21 3.11 8.00
N GLU A 222 -16.24 2.57 7.35
CA GLU A 222 -16.41 1.13 7.12
C GLU A 222 -15.29 0.58 6.23
N GLU A 223 -14.96 1.29 5.14
CA GLU A 223 -13.89 0.90 4.22
C GLU A 223 -12.50 0.96 4.88
N LEU A 224 -12.29 1.88 5.83
CA LEU A 224 -11.01 2.04 6.54
C LEU A 224 -10.68 0.86 7.47
N ARG A 225 -11.70 0.07 7.88
CA ARG A 225 -11.58 -1.11 8.76
C ARG A 225 -10.55 -0.93 9.89
N ILE A 226 -10.58 0.22 10.56
CA ILE A 226 -9.52 0.70 11.47
C ILE A 226 -9.10 -0.38 12.48
N ARG A 227 -10.09 -0.99 13.15
CA ARG A 227 -9.86 -2.03 14.16
C ARG A 227 -9.12 -3.26 13.62
N HIS A 228 -9.46 -3.69 12.41
CA HIS A 228 -8.80 -4.85 11.78
C HIS A 228 -7.33 -4.53 11.47
N HIS A 229 -7.07 -3.40 10.82
CA HIS A 229 -5.71 -2.99 10.49
C HIS A 229 -4.87 -2.77 11.74
N VAL A 230 -5.35 -2.04 12.75
CA VAL A 230 -4.62 -1.84 14.01
C VAL A 230 -4.32 -3.17 14.70
N SER A 231 -5.29 -4.09 14.79
CA SER A 231 -5.07 -5.41 15.41
C SER A 231 -4.07 -6.27 14.62
N LEU A 232 -4.12 -6.23 13.29
CA LEU A 232 -3.18 -6.95 12.43
C LEU A 232 -1.77 -6.37 12.57
N GLY A 233 -1.65 -5.04 12.59
CA GLY A 233 -0.40 -4.32 12.82
C GLY A 233 0.19 -4.63 14.18
N ALA A 234 -0.61 -4.60 15.25
CA ALA A 234 -0.16 -4.94 16.61
C ALA A 234 0.35 -6.38 16.70
N ARG A 235 -0.34 -7.35 16.08
CA ARG A 235 0.10 -8.75 16.00
C ARG A 235 1.39 -8.91 15.20
N GLY A 236 1.49 -8.23 14.05
CA GLY A 236 2.71 -8.26 13.23
C GLY A 236 3.91 -7.59 13.91
N PHE A 237 3.66 -6.53 14.67
CA PHE A 237 4.65 -5.87 15.51
C PHE A 237 5.11 -6.79 16.64
N ALA A 238 4.17 -7.37 17.40
CA ALA A 238 4.50 -8.30 18.49
C ALA A 238 5.30 -9.51 18.00
N LEU A 239 4.96 -10.04 16.83
CA LEU A 239 5.72 -11.13 16.20
C LEU A 239 7.16 -10.72 15.92
N ALA A 240 7.37 -9.61 15.21
CA ALA A 240 8.71 -9.12 14.89
C ALA A 240 9.51 -8.76 16.16
N PHE A 241 8.85 -8.11 17.12
CA PHE A 241 9.44 -7.77 18.41
C PHE A 241 9.93 -9.02 19.15
N LEU A 242 9.10 -10.05 19.29
CA LEU A 242 9.48 -11.26 20.02
C LEU A 242 10.67 -11.99 19.38
N TRP A 243 10.77 -11.97 18.05
CA TRP A 243 11.92 -12.53 17.33
C TRP A 243 13.20 -11.69 17.44
N LEU A 244 13.07 -10.36 17.54
CA LEU A 244 14.20 -9.42 17.63
C LEU A 244 14.72 -9.23 19.05
N VAL A 245 13.88 -9.40 20.08
CA VAL A 245 14.27 -9.28 21.49
C VAL A 245 15.41 -10.25 21.82
N ILE A 246 15.40 -11.47 21.27
CA ILE A 246 16.41 -12.49 21.55
C ILE A 246 17.83 -12.01 21.12
N PRO A 247 18.08 -11.64 19.84
CA PRO A 247 19.36 -11.03 19.44
C PRO A 247 19.74 -9.80 20.23
N SER A 248 18.77 -8.94 20.54
CA SER A 248 19.04 -7.66 21.19
C SER A 248 19.46 -7.79 22.65
N VAL A 249 18.84 -8.68 23.42
CA VAL A 249 19.23 -8.95 24.81
C VAL A 249 20.64 -9.54 24.84
N LEU A 250 20.94 -10.48 23.95
CA LEU A 250 22.30 -11.04 23.79
C LEU A 250 23.33 -9.95 23.47
N TYR A 251 22.95 -8.97 22.65
CA TYR A 251 23.81 -7.84 22.34
C TYR A 251 24.11 -6.92 23.52
N VAL A 252 23.13 -6.68 24.40
CA VAL A 252 23.35 -5.89 25.62
C VAL A 252 24.28 -6.63 26.58
N SER A 253 24.13 -7.96 26.73
CA SER A 253 25.01 -8.76 27.58
C SER A 253 26.46 -8.84 27.10
N ALA A 254 26.69 -8.74 25.79
CA ALA A 254 28.03 -8.77 25.20
C ALA A 254 28.83 -7.46 25.38
N ARG A 255 28.28 -6.46 26.10
CA ARG A 255 28.93 -5.16 26.35
C ARG A 255 30.01 -5.19 27.43
N GLU A 256 30.03 -6.20 28.30
CA GLU A 256 31.04 -6.37 29.36
C GLU A 256 32.31 -7.02 28.76
N PRO A 257 33.43 -6.28 28.62
CA PRO A 257 34.57 -6.74 27.83
C PRO A 257 35.46 -7.68 28.65
N GLN A 258 35.15 -8.97 28.64
CA GLN A 258 36.06 -10.03 29.07
C GLN A 258 36.23 -11.03 27.93
N GLY A 259 37.41 -11.03 27.28
CA GLY A 259 38.02 -12.12 26.48
C GLY A 259 37.28 -12.75 25.28
N GLY A 260 35.95 -12.77 25.23
CA GLY A 260 35.12 -13.47 24.24
C GLY A 260 34.20 -12.56 23.43
N ALA A 261 34.31 -11.24 23.59
CA ALA A 261 33.42 -10.25 22.96
C ALA A 261 33.33 -10.39 21.42
N ALA A 262 34.42 -10.80 20.76
CA ALA A 262 34.45 -11.03 19.31
C ALA A 262 33.61 -12.25 18.87
N ILE A 263 33.56 -13.32 19.68
CA ILE A 263 32.77 -14.52 19.37
C ILE A 263 31.28 -14.20 19.57
N PHE A 264 30.94 -13.46 20.63
CA PHE A 264 29.58 -13.03 20.89
C PHE A 264 29.04 -12.11 19.78
N THR A 265 29.81 -11.14 19.30
CA THR A 265 29.38 -10.26 18.20
C THR A 265 29.14 -11.02 16.89
N VAL A 266 30.01 -11.98 16.54
CA VAL A 266 29.79 -12.86 15.37
C VAL A 266 28.54 -13.71 15.55
N LEU A 267 28.33 -14.30 16.74
CA LEU A 267 27.14 -15.10 17.05
C LEU A 267 25.85 -14.28 16.95
N ILE A 268 25.86 -13.05 17.46
CA ILE A 268 24.70 -12.14 17.37
C ILE A 268 24.43 -11.75 15.92
N GLY A 269 25.46 -11.41 15.14
CA GLY A 269 25.30 -11.13 13.71
C GLY A 269 24.73 -12.32 12.95
N PHE A 270 25.19 -13.53 13.25
CA PHE A 270 24.63 -14.76 12.69
C PHE A 270 23.16 -14.97 13.07
N LEU A 271 22.81 -14.75 14.35
CA LEU A 271 21.43 -14.86 14.81
C LEU A 271 20.52 -13.80 14.16
N LEU A 272 21.02 -12.57 13.98
CA LEU A 272 20.31 -11.49 13.31
C LEU A 272 20.05 -11.84 11.84
N ALA A 273 21.05 -12.39 11.14
CA ALA A 273 20.89 -12.90 9.78
C ALA A 273 19.80 -13.97 9.71
N ILE A 274 19.72 -14.89 10.68
CA ILE A 274 18.63 -15.87 10.75
C ILE A 274 17.28 -15.16 10.92
N VAL A 275 17.15 -14.26 11.88
CA VAL A 275 15.89 -13.56 12.17
C VAL A 275 15.39 -12.80 10.93
N PHE A 276 16.29 -12.06 10.28
CA PHE A 276 16.03 -11.35 9.04
C PHE A 276 15.62 -12.28 7.89
N ALA A 277 16.18 -13.48 7.77
CA ALA A 277 15.76 -14.44 6.75
C ALA A 277 14.29 -14.88 6.89
N TRP A 278 13.74 -14.95 8.12
CA TRP A 278 12.45 -15.59 8.40
C TRP A 278 11.33 -14.61 8.72
N VAL A 279 11.59 -13.54 9.47
CA VAL A 279 10.54 -12.64 10.00
C VAL A 279 9.62 -12.08 8.91
N PRO A 280 10.10 -11.58 7.75
CA PRO A 280 9.22 -11.07 6.71
C PRO A 280 8.21 -12.12 6.22
N PHE A 281 8.64 -13.38 6.08
CA PHE A 281 7.77 -14.47 5.61
C PHE A 281 6.86 -15.02 6.71
N LEU A 282 7.29 -14.97 7.98
CA LEU A 282 6.41 -15.27 9.12
C LEU A 282 5.30 -14.21 9.25
N GLN A 283 5.62 -12.93 9.00
CA GLN A 283 4.65 -11.85 8.91
C GLN A 283 3.70 -12.03 7.72
N ALA A 284 4.20 -12.45 6.56
CA ALA A 284 3.38 -12.80 5.39
C ALA A 284 2.32 -13.86 5.73
N ARG A 285 2.74 -14.91 6.44
CA ARG A 285 1.85 -15.99 6.87
C ARG A 285 0.83 -15.55 7.92
N LEU A 286 1.28 -14.82 8.93
CA LEU A 286 0.40 -14.21 9.94
C LEU A 286 -0.69 -13.38 9.25
N ALA A 287 -0.32 -12.59 8.26
CA ALA A 287 -1.24 -11.76 7.49
C ALA A 287 -2.17 -12.58 6.58
N ALA A 288 -1.66 -13.64 5.97
CA ALA A 288 -2.44 -14.54 5.12
C ALA A 288 -3.52 -15.29 5.91
N GLU A 289 -3.15 -15.87 7.07
CA GLU A 289 -4.03 -16.71 7.89
C GLU A 289 -4.82 -15.91 8.94
N ASN A 290 -4.48 -14.64 9.18
CA ASN A 290 -5.06 -13.80 10.22
C ASN A 290 -5.02 -14.44 11.63
N ARG A 291 -4.08 -15.35 11.88
CA ARG A 291 -3.91 -16.12 13.12
C ARG A 291 -2.55 -15.83 13.75
N PHE A 292 -2.53 -15.36 15.00
CA PHE A 292 -1.27 -15.01 15.67
C PHE A 292 -0.31 -16.21 15.80
N SER A 293 -0.84 -17.41 16.07
CA SER A 293 -0.06 -18.64 16.16
C SER A 293 0.67 -18.99 14.86
N ALA A 294 0.10 -18.64 13.70
CA ALA A 294 0.67 -18.97 12.39
C ALA A 294 2.01 -18.28 12.15
N GLY A 295 2.25 -17.14 12.81
CA GLY A 295 3.53 -16.44 12.79
C GLY A 295 4.67 -17.18 13.51
N PHE A 296 4.38 -18.16 14.37
CA PHE A 296 5.39 -18.93 15.11
C PHE A 296 5.67 -20.31 14.52
N GLU A 297 4.86 -20.73 13.55
CA GLU A 297 4.99 -22.03 12.90
C GLU A 297 6.12 -22.01 11.85
N TRP A 298 7.36 -21.93 12.33
CA TRP A 298 8.57 -21.83 11.52
C TRP A 298 8.73 -23.01 10.54
N ARG A 299 8.26 -24.21 10.94
CA ARG A 299 8.41 -25.45 10.17
C ARG A 299 7.71 -25.35 8.82
N THR A 300 6.52 -24.76 8.78
CA THR A 300 5.74 -24.60 7.56
C THR A 300 6.40 -23.59 6.62
N VAL A 301 6.89 -22.46 7.14
CA VAL A 301 7.61 -21.45 6.35
C VAL A 301 8.93 -22.01 5.82
N LYS A 302 9.63 -22.83 6.61
CA LYS A 302 10.81 -23.57 6.17
C LYS A 302 10.49 -24.57 5.06
N GLU A 303 9.35 -25.25 5.13
CA GLU A 303 8.93 -26.18 4.08
C GLU A 303 8.51 -25.42 2.81
N ALA A 304 7.80 -24.31 2.95
CA ALA A 304 7.47 -23.38 1.86
C ALA A 304 8.72 -22.98 1.07
N SER A 305 9.76 -22.56 1.79
CA SER A 305 11.02 -22.10 1.19
C SER A 305 11.71 -23.16 0.32
N ARG A 306 11.41 -24.46 0.52
CA ARG A 306 11.98 -25.56 -0.26
C ARG A 306 11.33 -25.73 -1.63
N HIS A 307 10.17 -25.14 -1.87
CA HIS A 307 9.41 -25.30 -3.11
C HIS A 307 9.69 -24.18 -4.14
N ALA A 308 10.14 -23.00 -3.67
CA ALA A 308 10.43 -21.85 -4.53
C ALA A 308 11.69 -21.07 -4.09
N PRO A 309 12.90 -21.69 -4.08
CA PRO A 309 14.10 -21.08 -3.51
C PRO A 309 14.53 -19.79 -4.22
N PHE A 310 14.50 -19.73 -5.56
CA PHE A 310 14.88 -18.52 -6.30
C PHE A 310 13.89 -17.36 -6.10
N ALA A 311 12.60 -17.66 -6.04
CA ALA A 311 11.59 -16.63 -5.73
C ALA A 311 11.81 -16.08 -4.32
N TRP A 312 12.13 -16.97 -3.36
CA TRP A 312 12.51 -16.59 -1.99
C TRP A 312 13.70 -15.65 -1.97
N LEU A 313 14.79 -16.00 -2.65
CA LEU A 313 15.98 -15.17 -2.79
C LEU A 313 15.64 -13.79 -3.38
N MET A 314 14.84 -13.74 -4.45
CA MET A 314 14.45 -12.47 -5.08
C MET A 314 13.67 -11.56 -4.13
N ALA A 315 12.71 -12.11 -3.37
CA ALA A 315 12.01 -11.33 -2.34
C ALA A 315 12.95 -10.88 -1.23
N THR A 316 13.86 -11.74 -0.77
CA THR A 316 14.89 -11.41 0.22
C THR A 316 15.77 -10.25 -0.27
N ILE A 317 16.33 -10.33 -1.48
CA ILE A 317 17.12 -9.26 -2.09
C ILE A 317 16.30 -7.97 -2.16
N LEU A 318 15.08 -8.04 -2.67
CA LEU A 318 14.23 -6.86 -2.83
C LEU A 318 13.91 -6.19 -1.48
N VAL A 319 13.61 -6.97 -0.45
CA VAL A 319 13.39 -6.46 0.92
C VAL A 319 14.60 -5.69 1.43
N TYR A 320 15.80 -6.26 1.32
CA TYR A 320 17.00 -5.61 1.87
C TYR A 320 17.49 -4.44 1.03
N VAL A 321 17.46 -4.54 -0.30
CA VAL A 321 17.81 -3.44 -1.20
C VAL A 321 16.89 -2.24 -0.96
N LEU A 322 15.59 -2.46 -0.80
CA LEU A 322 14.63 -1.39 -0.50
C LEU A 322 14.71 -0.91 0.95
N ALA A 323 15.25 -1.71 1.87
CA ALA A 323 15.52 -1.25 3.23
C ALA A 323 16.74 -0.30 3.31
N LEU A 324 17.75 -0.46 2.44
CA LEU A 324 18.99 0.33 2.46
C LEU A 324 18.80 1.86 2.45
N PRO A 325 17.94 2.45 1.59
CA PRO A 325 17.68 3.89 1.61
C PRO A 325 17.32 4.40 3.01
N LEU A 326 16.54 3.63 3.76
CA LEU A 326 16.09 4.04 5.10
C LEU A 326 17.23 4.11 6.11
N TYR A 327 18.20 3.19 6.02
CA TYR A 327 19.39 3.23 6.86
C TYR A 327 20.29 4.42 6.52
N LEU A 328 20.47 4.70 5.22
CA LEU A 328 21.27 5.84 4.77
C LEU A 328 20.67 7.16 5.26
N PHE A 329 19.36 7.36 5.09
CA PHE A 329 18.69 8.57 5.58
C PHE A 329 18.73 8.71 7.10
N LYS A 330 18.69 7.59 7.84
CA LYS A 330 18.80 7.62 9.30
C LYS A 330 20.19 8.05 9.78
N SER A 331 21.26 7.72 9.05
CA SER A 331 22.62 8.14 9.42
C SER A 331 22.87 9.65 9.35
N PHE A 332 22.00 10.40 8.65
CA PHE A 332 22.05 11.85 8.63
C PHE A 332 21.10 12.40 9.71
N GLN A 333 21.64 13.12 10.70
CA GLN A 333 20.84 13.85 11.69
C GLN A 333 20.08 14.99 11.02
N LEU A 334 18.89 14.70 10.49
CA LEU A 334 17.97 15.74 10.02
C LEU A 334 17.35 16.46 11.23
N PRO A 335 17.20 17.80 11.19
CA PRO A 335 16.45 18.54 12.20
C PRO A 335 15.04 17.95 12.40
N SER A 336 14.50 18.05 13.62
CA SER A 336 13.21 17.48 14.02
C SER A 336 12.07 17.84 13.05
N ASP A 337 12.13 19.04 12.47
CA ASP A 337 11.14 19.59 11.54
C ASP A 337 11.16 18.93 10.14
N ALA A 338 12.24 18.23 9.79
CA ALA A 338 12.47 17.61 8.49
C ALA A 338 12.35 16.08 8.51
N GLN A 339 11.76 15.48 9.53
CA GLN A 339 11.64 14.02 9.65
C GLN A 339 10.49 13.41 8.81
N TRP A 340 9.49 14.20 8.41
CA TRP A 340 8.32 13.73 7.66
C TRP A 340 8.62 13.13 6.26
N PRO A 341 9.66 13.53 5.49
CA PRO A 341 10.01 12.87 4.24
C PRO A 341 10.53 11.44 4.45
N ILE A 342 11.10 11.14 5.63
CA ILE A 342 11.62 9.80 5.97
C ILE A 342 10.46 8.81 5.99
N THR A 343 9.29 9.18 6.53
CA THR A 343 8.11 8.31 6.53
C THR A 343 7.58 8.05 5.12
N LEU A 344 7.73 9.03 4.22
CA LEU A 344 7.32 8.87 2.82
C LEU A 344 8.24 7.88 2.10
N ILE A 345 9.56 8.03 2.27
CA ILE A 345 10.56 7.10 1.74
C ILE A 345 10.36 5.71 2.35
N PHE A 346 10.04 5.63 3.65
CA PHE A 346 9.73 4.38 4.34
C PHE A 346 8.58 3.64 3.67
N ILE A 347 7.43 4.29 3.49
CA ILE A 347 6.26 3.67 2.87
C ILE A 347 6.54 3.31 1.41
N LEU A 348 7.18 4.20 0.65
CA LEU A 348 7.50 3.98 -0.75
C LEU A 348 8.41 2.75 -0.95
N SER A 349 9.37 2.54 -0.04
CA SER A 349 10.31 1.42 -0.10
C SER A 349 9.74 0.12 0.48
N ILE A 350 9.10 0.16 1.65
CA ILE A 350 8.65 -1.06 2.34
C ILE A 350 7.44 -1.70 1.65
N PHE A 351 6.58 -0.89 1.02
CA PHE A 351 5.34 -1.39 0.42
C PHE A 351 5.57 -2.39 -0.72
N PRO A 352 6.39 -2.10 -1.75
CA PRO A 352 6.70 -3.09 -2.79
C PRO A 352 7.41 -4.33 -2.24
N ALA A 353 8.27 -4.17 -1.21
CA ALA A 353 8.91 -5.30 -0.54
C ALA A 353 7.88 -6.25 0.09
N ARG A 354 6.86 -5.71 0.78
CA ARG A 354 5.76 -6.46 1.40
C ARG A 354 4.86 -7.17 0.38
N ILE A 355 4.60 -6.52 -0.74
CA ILE A 355 3.83 -7.11 -1.84
C ILE A 355 4.60 -8.31 -2.42
N ALA A 356 5.92 -8.17 -2.59
CA ALA A 356 6.76 -9.24 -3.11
C ALA A 356 6.88 -10.43 -2.14
N THR A 357 7.03 -10.20 -0.83
CA THR A 357 7.05 -11.28 0.17
C THR A 357 5.73 -12.07 0.18
N GLY A 358 4.59 -11.37 0.12
CA GLY A 358 3.28 -12.00 -0.02
C GLY A 358 3.16 -12.85 -1.28
N TRP A 359 3.58 -12.32 -2.44
CA TRP A 359 3.53 -13.04 -3.71
C TRP A 359 4.40 -14.30 -3.72
N VAL A 360 5.62 -14.19 -3.20
CA VAL A 360 6.53 -15.33 -3.09
C VAL A 360 5.99 -16.38 -2.12
N TYR A 361 5.40 -15.95 -1.00
CA TYR A 361 4.73 -16.86 -0.08
C TYR A 361 3.61 -17.64 -0.77
N HIS A 362 2.70 -16.97 -1.49
CA HIS A 362 1.67 -17.63 -2.29
C HIS A 362 2.27 -18.64 -3.29
N ARG A 363 3.27 -18.21 -4.07
CA ARG A 363 3.94 -19.06 -5.06
C ARG A 363 4.55 -20.30 -4.42
N SER A 364 5.15 -20.15 -3.24
CA SER A 364 5.76 -21.25 -2.50
C SER A 364 4.73 -22.25 -1.97
N MET A 365 3.61 -21.76 -1.43
CA MET A 365 2.46 -22.58 -0.99
C MET A 365 1.80 -23.31 -2.16
N HIS A 366 1.57 -22.62 -3.27
CA HIS A 366 0.98 -23.23 -4.47
C HIS A 366 1.87 -24.34 -5.05
N ARG A 367 3.20 -24.15 -5.06
CA ARG A 367 4.12 -25.22 -5.45
C ARG A 367 4.16 -26.37 -4.45
N GLN A 368 4.00 -26.08 -3.16
CA GLN A 368 3.90 -27.10 -2.12
C GLN A 368 2.62 -27.95 -2.28
N SER A 369 1.47 -27.34 -2.59
CA SER A 369 0.23 -28.10 -2.86
C SER A 369 0.33 -28.99 -4.10
N LEU A 370 1.16 -28.62 -5.07
CA LEU A 370 1.43 -29.42 -6.27
C LEU A 370 2.53 -30.48 -6.05
N GLY A 371 3.12 -30.58 -4.85
CA GLY A 371 4.25 -31.48 -4.57
C GLY A 371 5.54 -31.14 -5.32
N LEU A 372 5.62 -29.95 -5.93
CA LEU A 372 6.75 -29.51 -6.76
C LEU A 372 7.92 -29.06 -5.90
N ARG A 373 8.64 -30.04 -5.37
CA ARG A 373 9.79 -29.81 -4.50
C ARG A 373 11.04 -29.49 -5.32
N SER A 374 11.73 -28.40 -5.00
CA SER A 374 12.99 -28.06 -5.66
C SER A 374 14.09 -29.06 -5.28
N TRP A 375 15.02 -29.28 -6.21
CA TRP A 375 16.14 -30.21 -6.05
C TRP A 375 17.00 -29.86 -4.84
N PHE A 376 17.61 -30.86 -4.20
CA PHE A 376 18.40 -30.63 -2.98
C PHE A 376 19.55 -29.65 -3.21
N VAL A 377 20.30 -29.83 -4.30
CA VAL A 377 21.47 -29.00 -4.66
C VAL A 377 21.06 -27.54 -4.87
N THR A 378 20.00 -27.28 -5.62
CA THR A 378 19.54 -25.90 -5.89
C THR A 378 19.10 -25.20 -4.62
N ARG A 379 18.43 -25.91 -3.70
CA ARG A 379 18.04 -25.34 -2.40
C ARG A 379 19.24 -25.02 -1.52
N LEU A 380 20.24 -25.91 -1.49
CA LEU A 380 21.45 -25.71 -0.70
C LEU A 380 22.24 -24.52 -1.24
N PHE A 381 22.44 -24.47 -2.56
CA PHE A 381 23.12 -23.38 -3.24
C PHE A 381 22.44 -22.03 -2.99
N VAL A 382 21.13 -21.93 -3.17
CA VAL A 382 20.41 -20.66 -2.93
C VAL A 382 20.43 -20.27 -1.45
N ARG A 383 20.18 -21.23 -0.54
CA ARG A 383 20.05 -20.91 0.88
C ARG A 383 21.41 -20.61 1.53
N VAL A 384 22.36 -21.52 1.40
CA VAL A 384 23.69 -21.41 2.04
C VAL A 384 24.63 -20.58 1.19
N GLY A 385 24.60 -20.72 -0.13
CA GLY A 385 25.51 -20.00 -1.03
C GLY A 385 25.11 -18.56 -1.35
N LEU A 386 23.81 -18.20 -1.30
CA LEU A 386 23.36 -16.85 -1.68
C LEU A 386 22.68 -16.09 -0.54
N ILE A 387 21.66 -16.67 0.12
CA ILE A 387 20.89 -15.96 1.16
C ILE A 387 21.75 -15.65 2.39
N PHE A 388 22.48 -16.63 2.93
CA PHE A 388 23.33 -16.40 4.12
C PHE A 388 24.44 -15.36 3.88
N PRO A 389 25.21 -15.41 2.77
CA PRO A 389 26.19 -14.37 2.47
C PRO A 389 25.56 -12.99 2.27
N LEU A 390 24.43 -12.90 1.56
CA LEU A 390 23.70 -11.65 1.38
C LEU A 390 23.31 -11.04 2.73
N LEU A 391 22.75 -11.84 3.63
CA LEU A 391 22.36 -11.40 4.98
C LEU A 391 23.56 -11.12 5.88
N GLY A 392 24.65 -11.86 5.70
CA GLY A 392 25.92 -11.62 6.38
C GLY A 392 26.53 -10.27 5.99
N ILE A 393 26.59 -9.95 4.69
CA ILE A 393 27.03 -8.65 4.16
C ILE A 393 26.11 -7.55 4.69
N TYR A 394 24.79 -7.75 4.61
CA TYR A 394 23.83 -6.77 5.11
C TYR A 394 24.01 -6.51 6.61
N THR A 395 24.13 -7.57 7.41
CA THR A 395 24.36 -7.46 8.85
C THR A 395 25.70 -6.78 9.14
N PHE A 396 26.76 -7.12 8.40
CA PHE A 396 28.06 -6.45 8.49
C PHE A 396 27.96 -4.95 8.19
N ILE A 397 27.23 -4.55 7.14
CA ILE A 397 26.95 -3.14 6.84
C ILE A 397 26.24 -2.47 8.01
N LEU A 398 25.20 -3.10 8.58
CA LEU A 398 24.51 -2.56 9.77
C LEU A 398 25.45 -2.37 10.96
N TYR A 399 26.34 -3.34 11.20
CA TYR A 399 27.37 -3.23 12.23
C TYR A 399 28.33 -2.09 11.93
N PHE A 400 28.66 -1.82 10.67
CA PHE A 400 29.57 -0.73 10.31
C PHE A 400 28.91 0.65 10.40
N THR A 401 27.63 0.76 10.01
CA THR A 401 26.87 2.01 10.09
C THR A 401 26.78 2.58 11.50
N GLN A 402 26.72 1.73 12.54
CA GLN A 402 26.68 2.19 13.94
C GLN A 402 27.97 2.92 14.39
N PHE A 403 29.09 2.69 13.72
CA PHE A 403 30.35 3.38 14.00
C PHE A 403 30.41 4.75 13.30
N ILE A 404 29.55 4.97 12.30
CA ILE A 404 29.46 6.21 11.52
C ILE A 404 28.36 7.12 12.10
N SER A 405 27.33 6.57 12.76
CA SER A 405 26.26 7.41 13.32
C SER A 405 26.72 8.19 14.55
N THR A 406 26.44 9.48 14.52
CA THR A 406 26.82 10.47 15.53
C THR A 406 26.11 10.28 16.89
N ASP A 407 25.08 9.42 16.94
CA ASP A 407 24.37 9.00 18.16
C ASP A 407 25.05 7.80 18.87
N GLY A 408 26.08 7.19 18.26
CA GLY A 408 26.88 6.12 18.84
C GLY A 408 26.10 4.84 19.21
N LYS A 409 26.66 4.07 20.17
CA LYS A 409 26.24 2.70 20.58
C LYS A 409 24.84 2.59 21.23
N ALA A 410 24.11 3.70 21.36
CA ALA A 410 22.72 3.72 21.83
C ALA A 410 21.71 3.47 20.69
N GLU A 411 22.15 3.53 19.43
CA GLU A 411 21.29 3.28 18.28
C GLU A 411 20.66 1.89 18.28
N LEU A 412 21.32 0.83 18.75
CA LEU A 412 20.76 -0.54 18.71
C LEU A 412 19.55 -0.75 19.64
N ILE A 413 19.50 -0.02 20.77
CA ILE A 413 18.30 0.01 21.61
C ILE A 413 17.21 0.84 20.92
N LYS A 414 17.57 1.95 20.26
CA LYS A 414 16.66 2.70 19.38
C LYS A 414 16.23 1.91 18.12
N HIS A 415 17.00 0.92 17.66
CA HIS A 415 16.69 0.07 16.51
C HIS A 415 15.52 -0.89 16.80
N HIS A 416 15.08 -1.05 18.05
CA HIS A 416 13.81 -1.73 18.36
C HIS A 416 12.59 -0.96 17.84
N ALA A 417 12.76 0.34 17.56
CA ALA A 417 11.78 1.17 16.87
C ALA A 417 11.80 0.99 15.34
N PHE A 418 12.40 -0.08 14.78
CA PHE A 418 12.45 -0.33 13.33
C PHE A 418 11.07 -0.44 12.64
N LEU A 419 9.99 -0.55 13.43
CA LEU A 419 8.61 -0.65 12.95
C LEU A 419 7.81 0.65 13.11
N LEU A 420 8.37 1.67 13.76
CA LEU A 420 7.69 2.92 14.07
C LEU A 420 8.63 4.09 13.76
N PRO A 421 8.27 5.03 12.87
CA PRO A 421 8.98 6.30 12.85
C PRO A 421 8.69 6.99 14.18
N TRP A 422 9.70 7.14 15.02
CA TRP A 422 9.57 7.87 16.28
C TRP A 422 10.40 9.15 16.21
N SER A 423 9.74 10.27 16.46
CA SER A 423 10.33 11.57 16.76
C SER A 423 10.57 11.67 18.26
N LEU A 424 11.82 11.60 18.69
CA LEU A 424 12.26 12.35 19.87
C LEU A 424 13.28 13.37 19.37
#